data_AF-A0A9P1M4Q7-F1
#
_entry.id   AF-A0A9P1M4Q7-F1
#
_cell.length_a   1.000
_cell.length_b   1.000
_cell.length_c   1.000
_cell.angle_alpha   90.00
_cell.angle_beta   90.00
_cell.angle_gamma   90.00
#
_symmetry.space_group_name_H-M   'P 1'
#
loop_
_entity.id
_entity.type
_entity.pdbx_description
1 polymer ?
#
loop_
_entity_poly.entity_id
_entity_poly.type
_entity_poly.pdbx_seq_one_letter_code
_entity_poly.pdbx_strand_id
1 'polypeptide(L)'
;MVQLGALSWDELRKVLLEGTSAPVVPRYKALFSVQQSAPSATEAVATLSSALPLQKDSVLLRHEAAYVLGQLGDASAIEPLRQILLDETEDEIVRHEAAEALAALRSDDSEALVTELTAVAKNTCSEALRHTCQLAVEGLERGRKEAEEAGRPALPLCVCQYSSKDPAEGLANATEKDIPWAASRLADDSLPLFERYQGMFTLRNVGGDGAVQALAKMLLSDSSSAVLRHEATGCEQPVELTAMFLSENSETCDLRTRYST
;
A
#
# COMPACT_ATOMS: atom_id res chain seq x y z
N MET A 1 -11.48 -19.26 -26.41
CA MET A 1 -10.53 -18.36 -25.71
C MET A 1 -10.85 -16.94 -26.15
N VAL A 2 -11.47 -16.13 -25.30
CA VAL A 2 -11.67 -14.70 -25.59
C VAL A 2 -10.32 -14.03 -25.35
N GLN A 3 -9.66 -13.58 -26.42
CA GLN A 3 -8.61 -12.58 -26.29
C GLN A 3 -9.28 -11.31 -25.74
N LEU A 4 -9.07 -11.03 -24.45
CA LEU A 4 -9.30 -9.70 -23.92
C LEU A 4 -8.20 -8.82 -24.53
N GLY A 5 -8.52 -8.13 -25.63
CA GLY A 5 -7.63 -7.08 -26.15
C GLY A 5 -7.37 -6.08 -25.04
N ALA A 6 -6.10 -5.69 -24.85
CA ALA A 6 -5.74 -4.64 -23.92
C ALA A 6 -6.51 -3.36 -24.33
N LEU A 7 -7.25 -2.77 -23.39
CA LEU A 7 -7.97 -1.53 -23.64
C LEU A 7 -6.95 -0.42 -23.94
N SER A 8 -7.27 0.43 -24.91
CA SER A 8 -6.51 1.64 -25.21
C SER A 8 -6.57 2.63 -24.05
N TRP A 9 -5.60 3.55 -23.99
CA TRP A 9 -5.60 4.64 -23.00
C TRP A 9 -6.94 5.39 -22.94
N ASP A 10 -7.51 5.72 -24.10
CA ASP A 10 -8.78 6.45 -24.17
C ASP A 10 -9.96 5.65 -23.60
N GLU A 11 -9.97 4.33 -23.81
CA GLU A 11 -10.99 3.43 -23.25
C GLU A 11 -10.84 3.31 -21.73
N LEU A 12 -9.61 3.16 -21.24
CA LEU A 12 -9.30 3.11 -19.80
C LEU A 12 -9.74 4.40 -19.10
N ARG A 13 -9.33 5.54 -19.65
CA ARG A 13 -9.68 6.88 -19.16
C ARG A 13 -11.19 7.07 -19.16
N LYS A 14 -11.88 6.67 -20.23
CA LYS A 14 -13.34 6.76 -20.31
C LYS A 14 -14.02 5.97 -19.20
N VAL A 15 -13.64 4.70 -19.01
CA VAL A 15 -14.23 3.83 -17.98
C VAL A 15 -14.04 4.40 -16.57
N LEU A 16 -12.87 4.96 -16.27
CA LEU A 16 -12.60 5.60 -14.98
C LEU A 16 -13.47 6.85 -14.78
N LEU A 17 -13.58 7.70 -15.81
CA LEU A 17 -14.35 8.95 -15.75
C LEU A 17 -15.88 8.75 -15.84
N GLU A 18 -16.37 7.58 -16.25
CA GLU A 18 -17.78 7.22 -16.14
C GLU A 18 -18.20 6.94 -14.68
N GLY A 19 -17.23 6.69 -13.79
CA GLY A 19 -17.44 6.50 -12.35
C GLY A 19 -18.49 5.43 -12.05
N THR A 20 -19.40 5.73 -11.12
CA THR A 20 -20.50 4.82 -10.73
C THR A 20 -21.40 4.37 -11.88
N SER A 21 -21.33 5.01 -13.06
CA SER A 21 -22.09 4.59 -14.25
C SER A 21 -21.46 3.38 -14.94
N ALA A 22 -20.15 3.15 -14.74
CA ALA A 22 -19.45 1.99 -15.26
C ALA A 22 -19.43 0.83 -14.25
N PRO A 23 -19.51 -0.43 -14.69
CA PRO A 23 -19.41 -1.57 -13.79
C PRO A 23 -18.07 -1.59 -13.03
N VAL A 24 -18.09 -2.07 -11.78
CA VAL A 24 -16.92 -2.03 -10.87
C VAL A 24 -15.70 -2.78 -11.42
N VAL A 25 -15.89 -3.94 -12.08
CA VAL A 25 -14.79 -4.77 -12.59
C VAL A 25 -13.99 -4.06 -13.70
N PRO A 26 -14.62 -3.49 -14.75
CA PRO A 26 -13.94 -2.60 -15.70
C PRO A 26 -13.17 -1.46 -15.06
N ARG A 27 -13.74 -0.77 -14.06
CA ARG A 27 -13.06 0.32 -13.36
C ARG A 27 -11.81 -0.16 -12.64
N TYR A 28 -11.91 -1.28 -11.93
CA TYR A 28 -10.78 -1.90 -11.23
C TYR A 28 -9.67 -2.29 -12.21
N LYS A 29 -10.01 -2.97 -13.31
CA LYS A 29 -9.03 -3.29 -14.36
C LYS A 29 -8.39 -2.05 -14.95
N ALA A 30 -9.20 -1.00 -15.17
CA ALA A 30 -8.71 0.23 -15.75
C ALA A 30 -7.68 0.90 -14.85
N LEU A 31 -7.95 0.92 -13.55
CA LEU A 31 -7.09 1.51 -12.52
C LEU A 31 -5.65 0.98 -12.57
N PHE A 32 -5.46 -0.33 -12.59
CA PHE A 32 -4.12 -0.93 -12.65
C PHE A 32 -3.49 -0.89 -14.04
N SER A 33 -4.30 -0.76 -15.09
CA SER A 33 -3.80 -0.66 -16.47
C SER A 33 -3.28 0.75 -16.80
N VAL A 34 -3.68 1.77 -16.04
CA VAL A 34 -3.26 3.17 -16.22
C VAL A 34 -1.74 3.31 -16.19
N GLN A 35 -1.06 2.63 -15.26
CA GLN A 35 0.40 2.72 -15.13
C GLN A 35 1.14 2.31 -16.41
N GLN A 36 0.64 1.30 -17.13
CA GLN A 36 1.28 0.77 -18.34
C GLN A 36 0.81 1.46 -19.63
N SER A 37 -0.38 2.04 -19.61
CA SER A 37 -1.06 2.52 -20.83
C SER A 37 -1.09 4.04 -20.96
N ALA A 38 -0.91 4.78 -19.87
CA ALA A 38 -0.94 6.24 -19.91
C ALA A 38 0.25 6.79 -20.72
N PRO A 39 0.06 7.86 -21.52
CA PRO A 39 1.14 8.52 -22.25
C PRO A 39 2.24 9.09 -21.35
N SER A 40 1.90 9.45 -20.10
CA SER A 40 2.84 9.88 -19.07
C SER A 40 2.28 9.66 -17.67
N ALA A 41 3.16 9.63 -16.66
CA ALA A 41 2.74 9.58 -15.24
C ALA A 41 1.87 10.80 -14.87
N THR A 42 2.18 11.99 -15.39
CA THR A 42 1.38 13.20 -15.16
C THR A 42 -0.05 13.06 -15.71
N GLU A 43 -0.22 12.46 -16.90
CA GLU A 43 -1.56 12.20 -17.45
C GLU A 43 -2.33 11.13 -16.68
N ALA A 44 -1.63 10.09 -16.21
CA ALA A 44 -2.20 9.09 -15.31
C ALA A 44 -2.71 9.73 -14.03
N VAL A 45 -1.88 10.54 -13.36
CA VAL A 45 -2.25 11.26 -12.13
C VAL A 45 -3.43 12.18 -12.37
N ALA A 46 -3.42 12.98 -13.43
CA ALA A 46 -4.52 13.90 -13.74
C ALA A 46 -5.86 13.14 -13.96
N THR A 47 -5.80 12.00 -14.65
CA THR A 47 -6.98 11.15 -14.89
C THR A 47 -7.50 10.53 -13.60
N LEU A 48 -6.63 9.95 -12.79
CA LEU A 48 -7.01 9.32 -11.51
C LEU A 48 -7.54 10.34 -10.50
N SER A 49 -6.91 11.51 -10.41
CA SER A 49 -7.36 12.62 -9.56
C SER A 49 -8.76 13.09 -9.96
N SER A 50 -9.06 13.13 -11.25
CA SER A 50 -10.39 13.48 -11.76
C SER A 50 -11.41 12.36 -11.56
N ALA A 51 -10.98 11.10 -11.63
CA ALA A 51 -11.85 9.93 -11.53
C ALA A 51 -12.21 9.58 -10.08
N LEU A 52 -11.31 9.83 -9.13
CA LEU A 52 -11.47 9.57 -7.70
C LEU A 52 -12.84 10.01 -7.14
N PRO A 53 -13.26 11.28 -7.24
CA PRO A 53 -14.56 11.73 -6.70
C PRO A 53 -15.77 11.06 -7.36
N LEU A 54 -15.60 10.38 -8.49
CA LEU A 54 -16.64 9.65 -9.21
C LEU A 54 -16.79 8.19 -8.75
N GLN A 55 -15.87 7.68 -7.91
CA GLN A 55 -15.85 6.31 -7.37
C GLN A 55 -16.56 6.17 -6.01
N LYS A 56 -17.59 6.97 -5.77
CA LYS A 56 -18.29 7.07 -4.47
C LYS A 56 -18.97 5.78 -3.98
N ASP A 57 -19.10 4.76 -4.83
CA ASP A 57 -19.75 3.49 -4.53
C ASP A 57 -18.77 2.41 -4.04
N SER A 58 -17.46 2.70 -4.01
CA SER A 58 -16.45 1.70 -3.68
C SER A 58 -15.26 2.31 -2.94
N VAL A 59 -15.22 2.08 -1.62
CA VAL A 59 -14.07 2.38 -0.76
C VAL A 59 -12.81 1.70 -1.30
N LEU A 60 -12.91 0.43 -1.71
CA LEU A 60 -11.80 -0.32 -2.29
C LEU A 60 -11.21 0.34 -3.54
N LEU A 61 -12.04 0.80 -4.50
CA LEU A 61 -11.51 1.49 -5.69
C LEU A 61 -10.83 2.81 -5.35
N ARG A 62 -11.31 3.53 -4.34
CA ARG A 62 -10.69 4.79 -3.89
C ARG A 62 -9.35 4.52 -3.22
N HIS A 63 -9.28 3.50 -2.37
CA HIS A 63 -8.06 2.98 -1.77
C HIS A 63 -7.02 2.65 -2.85
N GLU A 64 -7.35 1.73 -3.76
CA GLU A 64 -6.42 1.34 -4.83
C GLU A 64 -5.99 2.52 -5.73
N ALA A 65 -6.84 3.53 -5.88
CA ALA A 65 -6.49 4.72 -6.65
C ALA A 65 -5.47 5.60 -5.92
N ALA A 66 -5.57 5.76 -4.60
CA ALA A 66 -4.55 6.41 -3.80
C ALA A 66 -3.22 5.65 -3.86
N TYR A 67 -3.25 4.31 -3.79
CA TYR A 67 -2.07 3.46 -3.96
C TYR A 67 -1.39 3.70 -5.31
N VAL A 68 -2.16 3.58 -6.41
CA VAL A 68 -1.62 3.79 -7.77
C VAL A 68 -1.02 5.18 -7.94
N LEU A 69 -1.62 6.22 -7.35
CA LEU A 69 -1.08 7.59 -7.36
C LEU A 69 0.32 7.66 -6.71
N GLY A 70 0.53 7.00 -5.57
CA GLY A 70 1.85 6.91 -4.93
C GLY A 70 2.88 6.16 -5.79
N GLN A 71 2.47 5.03 -6.36
CA GLN A 71 3.33 4.19 -7.20
C GLN A 71 3.75 4.89 -8.51
N LEU A 72 2.88 5.72 -9.10
CA LEU A 72 3.21 6.52 -10.29
C LEU A 72 4.40 7.46 -10.08
N GLY A 73 4.61 7.92 -8.84
CA GLY A 73 5.81 8.68 -8.49
C GLY A 73 5.90 10.10 -9.01
N ASP A 74 4.81 10.63 -9.54
CA ASP A 74 4.75 11.99 -10.06
C ASP A 74 4.29 12.96 -8.96
N ALA A 75 5.05 14.04 -8.76
CA ALA A 75 4.79 15.02 -7.70
C ALA A 75 3.44 15.75 -7.87
N SER A 76 2.82 15.73 -9.05
CA SER A 76 1.47 16.25 -9.24
C SER A 76 0.39 15.49 -8.45
N ALA A 77 0.70 14.29 -7.94
CA ALA A 77 -0.20 13.52 -7.08
C ALA A 77 -0.25 14.03 -5.62
N ILE A 78 0.71 14.87 -5.19
CA ILE A 78 0.81 15.34 -3.80
C ILE A 78 -0.46 16.04 -3.35
N GLU A 79 -0.96 17.01 -4.11
CA GLU A 79 -2.12 17.79 -3.71
C GLU A 79 -3.42 16.98 -3.71
N PRO A 80 -3.74 16.16 -4.73
CA PRO A 80 -4.85 15.20 -4.66
C PRO A 80 -4.79 14.25 -3.46
N LEU A 81 -3.61 13.68 -3.15
CA LEU A 81 -3.44 12.79 -2.00
C LEU A 81 -3.59 13.52 -0.66
N ARG A 82 -3.09 14.76 -0.56
CA ARG A 82 -3.27 15.61 0.62
C ARG A 82 -4.76 15.91 0.86
N GLN A 83 -5.52 16.17 -0.20
CA GLN A 83 -6.97 16.36 -0.08
C GLN A 83 -7.68 15.12 0.49
N ILE A 84 -7.29 13.92 0.06
CA ILE A 84 -7.83 12.66 0.61
C ILE A 84 -7.45 12.51 2.09
N LEU A 85 -6.17 12.68 2.44
CA LEU A 85 -5.67 12.53 3.81
C LEU A 85 -6.43 13.42 4.81
N LEU A 86 -6.71 14.67 4.40
CA LEU A 86 -7.32 15.70 5.24
C LEU A 86 -8.86 15.71 5.20
N ASP A 87 -9.49 14.94 4.32
CA ASP A 87 -10.95 14.81 4.28
C ASP A 87 -11.45 13.94 5.44
N GLU A 88 -12.02 14.55 6.48
CA GLU A 88 -12.57 13.82 7.63
C GLU A 88 -13.84 13.02 7.29
N THR A 89 -14.45 13.24 6.12
CA THR A 89 -15.60 12.47 5.64
C THR A 89 -15.20 11.24 4.83
N GLU A 90 -13.92 11.12 4.49
CA GLU A 90 -13.36 9.97 3.78
C GLU A 90 -13.18 8.76 4.70
N ASP A 91 -13.30 7.57 4.12
CA ASP A 91 -13.05 6.30 4.82
C ASP A 91 -11.59 6.22 5.33
N GLU A 92 -11.42 5.76 6.56
CA GLU A 92 -10.10 5.67 7.20
C GLU A 92 -9.10 4.83 6.40
N ILE A 93 -9.59 3.84 5.65
CA ILE A 93 -8.74 2.98 4.82
C ILE A 93 -8.15 3.77 3.64
N VAL A 94 -8.96 4.61 3.00
CA VAL A 94 -8.50 5.44 1.88
C VAL A 94 -7.54 6.52 2.36
N ARG A 95 -7.78 7.06 3.57
CA ARG A 95 -6.89 8.05 4.20
C ARG A 95 -5.53 7.48 4.58
N HIS A 96 -5.45 6.22 5.03
CA HIS A 96 -4.13 5.61 5.30
C HIS A 96 -3.34 5.48 4.01
N GLU A 97 -3.99 5.04 2.93
CA GLU A 97 -3.31 4.83 1.66
C GLU A 97 -2.80 6.15 1.10
N ALA A 98 -3.55 7.24 1.29
CA ALA A 98 -3.07 8.57 0.96
C ALA A 98 -1.85 9.00 1.80
N ALA A 99 -1.82 8.71 3.10
CA ALA A 99 -0.67 9.01 3.96
C ALA A 99 0.60 8.25 3.50
N GLU A 100 0.42 6.98 3.15
CA GLU A 100 1.49 6.11 2.65
C GLU A 100 2.00 6.59 1.28
N ALA A 101 1.10 6.82 0.34
CA ALA A 101 1.42 7.34 -0.99
C ALA A 101 2.18 8.68 -0.92
N LEU A 102 1.78 9.59 -0.02
CA LEU A 102 2.48 10.86 0.21
C LEU A 102 3.92 10.63 0.70
N ALA A 103 4.12 9.70 1.64
CA ALA A 103 5.45 9.37 2.14
C ALA A 103 6.34 8.77 1.04
N ALA A 104 5.77 7.93 0.19
CA ALA A 104 6.44 7.31 -0.96
C ALA A 104 6.87 8.31 -2.05
N LEU A 105 6.17 9.45 -2.18
CA LEU A 105 6.51 10.51 -3.13
C LEU A 105 7.73 11.35 -2.69
N ARG A 106 8.06 11.36 -1.38
CA ARG A 106 9.23 12.06 -0.80
C ARG A 106 9.45 13.47 -1.37
N SER A 107 8.43 14.33 -1.30
CA SER A 107 8.53 15.71 -1.81
C SER A 107 9.62 16.52 -1.10
N ASP A 108 10.24 17.47 -1.81
CA ASP A 108 11.21 18.41 -1.25
C ASP A 108 10.67 19.17 -0.02
N ASP A 109 9.35 19.41 0.05
CA ASP A 109 8.65 19.99 1.20
C ASP A 109 8.28 18.94 2.27
N SER A 110 9.27 18.13 2.67
CA SER A 110 9.06 17.07 3.66
C SER A 110 8.69 17.60 5.05
N GLU A 111 8.97 18.88 5.36
CA GLU A 111 8.66 19.46 6.67
C GLU A 111 7.17 19.78 6.86
N ALA A 112 6.53 20.37 5.86
CA ALA A 112 5.09 20.61 5.92
C ALA A 112 4.34 19.27 6.02
N LEU A 113 4.73 18.29 5.19
CA LEU A 113 4.13 16.96 5.20
C LEU A 113 4.31 16.24 6.55
N VAL A 114 5.51 16.28 7.15
CA VAL A 114 5.75 15.70 8.49
C VAL A 114 4.86 16.37 9.54
N THR A 115 4.67 17.69 9.46
CA THR A 115 3.80 18.44 10.38
C THR A 115 2.34 18.01 10.23
N GLU A 116 1.85 17.89 8.99
CA GLU A 116 0.50 17.42 8.68
C GLU A 116 0.25 16.00 9.17
N LEU A 117 1.12 15.05 8.81
CA LEU A 117 1.02 13.65 9.24
C LEU A 117 1.07 13.52 10.77
N THR A 118 1.93 14.30 11.44
CA THR A 118 2.00 14.32 12.90
C THR A 118 0.70 14.83 13.52
N ALA A 119 0.07 15.85 12.93
CA ALA A 119 -1.21 16.37 13.40
C ALA A 119 -2.33 15.34 13.20
N VAL A 120 -2.39 14.69 12.03
CA VAL A 120 -3.37 13.62 11.74
C VAL A 120 -3.20 12.46 12.73
N ALA A 121 -1.97 11.99 12.94
CA ALA A 121 -1.67 10.91 13.90
C ALA A 121 -2.11 11.25 15.33
N LYS A 122 -2.03 12.52 15.76
CA LYS A 122 -2.47 12.94 17.10
C LYS A 122 -3.98 13.01 17.24
N ASN A 123 -4.69 13.42 16.19
CA ASN A 123 -6.10 13.78 16.27
C ASN A 123 -7.06 12.67 15.79
N THR A 124 -6.60 11.75 14.96
CA THR A 124 -7.45 10.66 14.45
C THR A 124 -7.92 9.73 15.57
N CYS A 125 -9.09 9.12 15.43
CA CYS A 125 -9.53 7.98 16.25
C CYS A 125 -9.16 6.64 15.63
N SER A 126 -8.83 6.61 14.33
CA SER A 126 -8.44 5.42 13.60
C SER A 126 -7.03 4.98 13.98
N GLU A 127 -6.91 3.74 14.46
CA GLU A 127 -5.61 3.15 14.79
C GLU A 127 -4.77 2.92 13.53
N ALA A 128 -5.39 2.43 12.45
CA ALA A 128 -4.71 2.19 11.18
C ALA A 128 -4.12 3.48 10.59
N LEU A 129 -4.92 4.55 10.51
CA LEU A 129 -4.43 5.86 10.03
C LEU A 129 -3.33 6.42 10.95
N ARG A 130 -3.49 6.28 12.28
CA ARG A 130 -2.47 6.74 13.24
C ARG A 130 -1.14 6.05 13.02
N HIS A 131 -1.14 4.72 12.95
CA HIS A 131 0.07 3.91 12.76
C HIS A 131 0.73 4.23 11.41
N THR A 132 -0.06 4.40 10.35
CA THR A 132 0.44 4.74 9.01
C THR A 132 1.09 6.11 9.00
N CYS A 133 0.47 7.13 9.59
CA CYS A 133 1.07 8.47 9.68
C CYS A 133 2.36 8.46 10.50
N GLN A 134 2.43 7.69 11.60
CA GLN A 134 3.65 7.56 12.40
C GLN A 134 4.77 6.89 11.60
N LEU A 135 4.45 5.83 10.86
CA LEU A 135 5.37 5.12 9.99
C LEU A 135 5.89 6.04 8.87
N ALA A 136 5.00 6.79 8.23
CA ALA A 136 5.31 7.77 7.19
C ALA A 136 6.26 8.87 7.71
N VAL A 137 5.99 9.42 8.89
CA VAL A 137 6.87 10.42 9.53
C VAL A 137 8.26 9.84 9.78
N GLU A 138 8.35 8.63 10.36
CA GLU A 138 9.62 7.98 10.62
C GLU A 138 10.41 7.71 9.31
N GLY A 139 9.74 7.24 8.26
CA GLY A 139 10.36 7.00 6.95
C GLY A 139 10.85 8.27 6.25
N LEU A 140 10.13 9.39 6.40
CA LEU A 140 10.54 10.70 5.89
C LEU A 140 11.75 11.25 6.66
N GLU A 141 11.73 11.18 8.00
CA GLU A 141 12.84 11.64 8.83
C GLU A 141 14.13 10.83 8.61
N ARG A 142 14.02 9.50 8.53
CA ARG A 142 15.16 8.62 8.20
C ARG A 142 15.74 8.94 6.83
N GLY A 143 14.88 9.05 5.80
CA GLY A 143 15.31 9.38 4.45
C GLY A 143 16.01 10.74 4.35
N ARG A 144 15.58 11.72 5.17
CA ARG A 144 16.25 13.03 5.25
C ARG A 144 17.66 12.91 5.84
N LYS A 145 17.84 12.17 6.94
CA LYS A 145 19.15 11.94 7.56
C LYS A 145 20.10 11.25 6.59
N GLU A 146 19.63 10.20 5.90
CA GLU A 146 20.42 9.48 4.91
C GLU A 146 20.82 10.37 3.73
N ALA A 147 19.92 11.24 3.26
CA ALA A 147 20.20 12.22 2.22
C ALA A 147 21.29 13.22 2.64
N GLU A 148 21.19 13.74 3.86
CA GLU A 148 22.16 14.66 4.45
C GLU A 148 23.55 14.01 4.57
N GLU A 149 23.61 12.80 5.15
CA GLU A 149 24.85 12.04 5.33
C GLU A 149 25.51 11.66 3.99
N ALA A 150 24.70 11.34 2.98
CA ALA A 150 25.17 10.97 1.64
C ALA A 150 25.44 12.18 0.72
N GLY A 151 25.12 13.41 1.14
CA GLY A 151 25.27 14.63 0.34
C GLY A 151 24.47 14.62 -0.97
N ARG A 152 23.32 13.92 -1.00
CA ARG A 152 22.44 13.76 -2.17
C ARG A 152 20.97 13.86 -1.75
N PRO A 153 20.03 14.25 -2.62
CA PRO A 153 18.61 14.30 -2.26
C PRO A 153 18.10 12.92 -1.81
N ALA A 154 17.07 12.92 -0.96
CA ALA A 154 16.42 11.69 -0.50
C ALA A 154 15.87 10.93 -1.72
N LEU A 155 16.35 9.71 -1.93
CA LEU A 155 15.89 8.87 -3.03
C LEU A 155 14.56 8.19 -2.63
N PRO A 156 13.64 7.94 -3.59
CA PRO A 156 12.43 7.17 -3.33
C PRO A 156 12.76 5.81 -2.69
N LEU A 157 11.89 5.36 -1.78
CA LEU A 157 12.03 4.10 -1.04
C LEU A 157 12.14 2.92 -2.03
N CYS A 158 13.25 2.20 -1.87
CA CYS A 158 13.59 0.89 -2.41
C CYS A 158 13.69 0.67 -3.95
N VAL A 159 14.79 0.01 -4.34
CA VAL A 159 14.94 -0.72 -5.60
C VAL A 159 14.62 -2.20 -5.30
N CYS A 160 13.35 -2.52 -5.01
CA CYS A 160 12.93 -3.90 -4.78
C CYS A 160 12.62 -4.60 -6.12
N GLN A 161 12.68 -5.94 -6.15
CA GLN A 161 12.34 -6.73 -7.36
C GLN A 161 10.90 -6.52 -7.85
N TYR A 162 10.03 -5.97 -6.99
CA TYR A 162 8.61 -5.74 -7.27
C TYR A 162 8.32 -4.33 -7.79
N SER A 163 9.33 -3.45 -7.91
CA SER A 163 9.15 -2.04 -8.31
C SER A 163 8.10 -1.27 -7.49
N SER A 164 7.75 -1.77 -6.30
CA SER A 164 6.84 -1.15 -5.36
C SER A 164 7.58 -0.15 -4.49
N LYS A 165 6.94 0.98 -4.21
CA LYS A 165 7.39 1.94 -3.20
C LYS A 165 6.79 1.56 -1.86
N ASP A 166 7.61 0.93 -1.03
CA ASP A 166 7.17 0.39 0.26
C ASP A 166 7.30 1.43 1.38
N PRO A 167 6.47 1.36 2.44
CA PRO A 167 6.57 2.21 3.63
C PRO A 167 7.88 2.11 4.40
N ALA A 168 8.54 0.96 4.33
CA ALA A 168 9.83 0.71 4.97
C ALA A 168 10.70 -0.17 4.08
N GLU A 169 12.01 0.01 4.20
CA GLU A 169 12.96 -0.80 3.42
C GLU A 169 13.23 -2.13 4.13
N GLY A 170 13.11 -3.23 3.38
CA GLY A 170 13.68 -4.51 3.77
C GLY A 170 15.21 -4.50 3.69
N LEU A 171 15.84 -5.54 4.23
CA LEU A 171 17.29 -5.71 4.18
C LEU A 171 17.77 -5.89 2.73
N ALA A 172 18.68 -5.03 2.30
CA ALA A 172 19.24 -5.07 0.95
C ALA A 172 20.03 -6.36 0.72
N ASN A 173 19.79 -7.03 -0.42
CA ASN A 173 20.43 -8.30 -0.81
C ASN A 173 20.25 -9.43 0.21
N ALA A 174 19.15 -9.42 0.97
CA ALA A 174 18.80 -10.49 1.88
C ALA A 174 18.64 -11.83 1.15
N THR A 175 18.96 -12.90 1.86
CA THR A 175 18.86 -14.28 1.39
C THR A 175 18.06 -15.13 2.38
N GLU A 176 17.82 -16.41 2.08
CA GLU A 176 17.15 -17.34 3.00
C GLU A 176 17.81 -17.40 4.40
N LYS A 177 19.10 -17.07 4.50
CA LYS A 177 19.83 -17.02 5.78
C LYS A 177 19.33 -15.93 6.72
N ASP A 178 18.69 -14.90 6.18
CA ASP A 178 18.21 -13.73 6.90
C ASP A 178 16.75 -13.89 7.37
N ILE A 179 16.05 -14.94 6.91
CA ILE A 179 14.66 -15.25 7.32
C ILE A 179 14.50 -15.31 8.85
N PRO A 180 15.38 -15.98 9.63
CA PRO A 180 15.22 -16.03 11.09
C PRO A 180 15.29 -14.64 11.73
N TRP A 181 16.19 -13.78 11.25
CA TRP A 181 16.29 -12.40 11.73
C TRP A 181 15.03 -11.62 11.40
N ALA A 182 14.58 -11.67 10.14
CA ALA A 182 13.41 -10.94 9.68
C ALA A 182 12.11 -11.39 10.39
N ALA A 183 11.93 -12.70 10.58
CA ALA A 183 10.81 -13.29 11.31
C ALA A 183 10.81 -12.88 12.79
N SER A 184 11.99 -12.83 13.43
CA SER A 184 12.11 -12.42 14.84
C SER A 184 11.67 -10.98 15.05
N ARG A 185 12.06 -10.06 14.16
CA ARG A 185 11.64 -8.64 14.22
C ARG A 185 10.15 -8.49 13.94
N LEU A 186 9.65 -9.18 12.92
CA LEU A 186 8.23 -9.10 12.56
C LEU A 186 7.32 -9.54 13.72
N ALA A 187 7.74 -10.56 14.48
CA ALA A 187 6.98 -11.12 15.60
C ALA A 187 7.14 -10.35 16.93
N ASP A 188 8.06 -9.40 17.03
CA ASP A 188 8.33 -8.66 18.27
C ASP A 188 7.44 -7.40 18.35
N ASP A 189 6.35 -7.48 19.12
CA ASP A 189 5.40 -6.38 19.32
C ASP A 189 5.94 -5.24 20.19
N SER A 190 7.13 -5.40 20.78
CA SER A 190 7.82 -4.35 21.52
C SER A 190 8.65 -3.44 20.61
N LEU A 191 8.90 -3.84 19.36
CA LEU A 191 9.63 -3.04 18.39
C LEU A 191 8.76 -1.94 17.76
N PRO A 192 9.35 -0.78 17.40
CA PRO A 192 8.68 0.21 16.57
C PRO A 192 8.12 -0.41 15.29
N LEU A 193 6.95 0.07 14.85
CA LEU A 193 6.26 -0.50 13.69
C LEU A 193 7.13 -0.50 12.43
N PHE A 194 7.93 0.55 12.21
CA PHE A 194 8.88 0.62 11.11
C PHE A 194 9.83 -0.57 11.09
N GLU A 195 10.40 -0.95 12.23
CA GLU A 195 11.34 -2.08 12.35
C GLU A 195 10.68 -3.43 12.05
N ARG A 196 9.40 -3.56 12.38
CA ARG A 196 8.60 -4.75 12.09
C ARG A 196 8.28 -4.83 10.60
N TYR A 197 7.98 -3.69 9.97
CA TYR A 197 7.82 -3.57 8.51
C TYR A 197 9.11 -3.94 7.77
N GLN A 198 10.29 -3.56 8.29
CA GLN A 198 11.56 -4.02 7.69
C GLN A 198 11.66 -5.55 7.70
N GLY A 199 11.25 -6.21 8.79
CA GLY A 199 11.16 -7.66 8.85
C GLY A 199 10.20 -8.22 7.80
N MET A 200 8.99 -7.68 7.71
CA MET A 200 7.98 -8.06 6.70
C MET A 200 8.49 -7.93 5.27
N PHE A 201 9.02 -6.76 4.88
CA PHE A 201 9.52 -6.54 3.52
C PHE A 201 10.80 -7.33 3.22
N THR A 202 11.63 -7.61 4.23
CA THR A 202 12.74 -8.55 4.08
C THR A 202 12.22 -9.95 3.73
N LEU A 203 11.24 -10.47 4.47
CA LEU A 203 10.63 -11.78 4.20
C LEU A 203 10.00 -11.81 2.81
N ARG A 204 9.22 -10.78 2.45
CA ARG A 204 8.63 -10.65 1.12
C ARG A 204 9.69 -10.72 0.01
N ASN A 205 10.76 -9.93 0.16
CA ASN A 205 11.79 -9.81 -0.87
C ASN A 205 12.64 -11.08 -1.00
N VAL A 206 12.88 -11.79 0.11
CA VAL A 206 13.58 -13.09 0.09
C VAL A 206 12.71 -14.18 -0.54
N GLY A 207 11.43 -14.24 -0.17
CA GLY A 207 10.50 -15.28 -0.63
C GLY A 207 10.85 -16.69 -0.11
N GLY A 208 10.20 -17.70 -0.69
CA GLY A 208 10.37 -19.10 -0.34
C GLY A 208 9.56 -19.55 0.90
N ASP A 209 9.46 -20.87 1.10
CA ASP A 209 8.58 -21.50 2.10
C ASP A 209 8.79 -20.95 3.51
N GLY A 210 10.04 -20.72 3.91
CA GLY A 210 10.36 -20.18 5.23
C GLY A 210 9.85 -18.76 5.45
N ALA A 211 9.90 -17.92 4.41
CA ALA A 211 9.39 -16.56 4.48
C ALA A 211 7.86 -16.53 4.48
N VAL A 212 7.25 -17.35 3.62
CA VAL A 212 5.79 -17.54 3.55
C VAL A 212 5.23 -17.99 4.89
N GLN A 213 5.85 -18.98 5.54
CA GLN A 213 5.45 -19.46 6.87
C GLN A 213 5.58 -18.38 7.94
N ALA A 214 6.63 -17.57 7.91
CA ALA A 214 6.81 -16.49 8.87
C ALA A 214 5.74 -15.38 8.71
N LEU A 215 5.42 -15.01 7.46
CA LEU A 215 4.35 -14.05 7.15
C LEU A 215 2.98 -14.58 7.55
N ALA A 216 2.67 -15.84 7.21
CA ALA A 216 1.42 -16.49 7.59
C ALA A 216 1.26 -16.58 9.12
N LYS A 217 2.33 -16.95 9.84
CA LYS A 217 2.33 -16.97 11.30
C LYS A 217 2.03 -15.59 11.88
N MET A 218 2.68 -14.54 11.38
CA MET A 218 2.41 -13.17 11.83
C MET A 218 0.94 -12.78 11.61
N LEU A 219 0.38 -13.05 10.43
CA LEU A 219 -1.02 -12.73 10.11
C LEU A 219 -2.01 -13.38 11.10
N LEU A 220 -1.70 -14.58 11.59
CA LEU A 220 -2.54 -15.31 12.54
C LEU A 220 -2.33 -14.86 14.00
N SER A 221 -1.12 -14.46 14.38
CA SER A 221 -0.78 -14.19 15.78
C SER A 221 -0.76 -12.71 16.17
N ASP A 222 -0.53 -11.80 15.22
CA ASP A 222 -0.41 -10.38 15.53
C ASP A 222 -1.78 -9.75 15.80
N SER A 223 -1.99 -9.26 17.03
CA SER A 223 -3.16 -8.46 17.39
C SER A 223 -2.83 -6.98 17.58
N SER A 224 -1.57 -6.59 17.38
CA SER A 224 -1.05 -5.27 17.77
C SER A 224 -1.18 -4.22 16.69
N SER A 225 -1.30 -4.60 15.42
CA SER A 225 -1.43 -3.65 14.32
C SER A 225 -2.29 -4.21 13.18
N ALA A 226 -3.48 -3.65 13.01
CA ALA A 226 -4.35 -3.99 11.89
C ALA A 226 -3.73 -3.61 10.54
N VAL A 227 -2.99 -2.49 10.48
CA VAL A 227 -2.31 -2.06 9.25
C VAL A 227 -1.15 -3.00 8.89
N LEU A 228 -0.39 -3.49 9.86
CA LEU A 228 0.68 -4.48 9.58
C LEU A 228 0.10 -5.76 8.97
N ARG A 229 -1.05 -6.23 9.48
CA ARG A 229 -1.73 -7.39 8.89
C ARG A 229 -2.27 -7.09 7.50
N HIS A 230 -2.82 -5.89 7.28
CA HIS A 230 -3.27 -5.45 5.96
C HIS A 230 -2.10 -5.49 4.95
N GLU A 231 -0.96 -4.88 5.27
CA GLU A 231 0.21 -4.83 4.39
C GLU A 231 0.78 -6.21 4.08
N ALA A 232 0.83 -7.12 5.06
CA ALA A 232 1.31 -8.47 4.83
C ALA A 232 0.42 -9.28 3.87
N THR A 233 -0.86 -8.90 3.72
CA THR A 233 -1.74 -9.48 2.69
C THR A 233 -1.61 -8.80 1.32
N GLY A 234 -1.20 -7.53 1.28
CA GLY A 234 -0.94 -6.75 0.06
C GLY A 234 0.44 -6.98 -0.56
N CYS A 235 1.39 -7.54 0.22
CA CYS A 235 2.65 -8.05 -0.29
C CYS A 235 2.36 -9.07 -1.41
N GLU A 236 2.63 -8.75 -2.67
CA GLU A 236 2.50 -9.64 -3.84
C GLU A 236 3.42 -10.87 -3.71
N GLN A 237 3.11 -11.77 -2.79
CA GLN A 237 3.60 -13.13 -2.75
C GLN A 237 2.65 -13.95 -3.63
N PRO A 238 3.17 -14.76 -4.56
CA PRO A 238 2.34 -15.47 -5.54
C PRO A 238 1.43 -16.45 -4.81
N VAL A 239 0.11 -16.31 -4.92
CA VAL A 239 -1.03 -17.28 -4.79
C VAL A 239 -1.05 -18.34 -3.65
N GLU A 240 0.09 -18.76 -3.13
CA GLU A 240 0.35 -19.79 -2.12
C GLU A 240 -0.05 -19.36 -0.71
N LEU A 241 0.10 -18.07 -0.36
CA LEU A 241 -0.40 -17.54 0.92
C LEU A 241 -1.92 -17.66 1.03
N THR A 242 -2.65 -17.32 -0.05
CA THR A 242 -4.11 -17.50 -0.12
C THR A 242 -4.49 -18.99 -0.05
N ALA A 243 -3.70 -19.88 -0.69
CA ALA A 243 -3.94 -21.32 -0.65
C ALA A 243 -3.71 -21.93 0.76
N MET A 244 -2.67 -21.49 1.48
CA MET A 244 -2.41 -21.92 2.87
C MET A 244 -3.55 -21.48 3.80
N PHE A 245 -3.99 -20.22 3.72
CA PHE A 245 -5.11 -19.69 4.50
C PHE A 245 -6.43 -20.46 4.29
N LEU A 246 -6.69 -20.92 3.06
CA LEU A 246 -7.86 -21.74 2.74
C LEU A 246 -7.72 -23.20 3.18
N SER A 247 -6.49 -23.72 3.23
CA SER A 247 -6.22 -25.10 3.65
C SER A 247 -6.32 -25.29 5.18
N GLU A 248 -5.79 -24.35 5.97
CA GLU A 248 -5.80 -24.44 7.44
C GLU A 248 -7.19 -24.13 8.05
N ASN A 249 -8.04 -23.38 7.35
CA ASN A 249 -9.41 -23.11 7.77
C ASN A 249 -10.45 -24.10 7.21
N SER A 250 -10.01 -25.11 6.44
CA SER A 250 -10.90 -26.11 5.85
C SER A 250 -11.51 -27.09 6.87
N GLU A 251 -10.95 -27.17 8.08
CA GLU A 251 -11.50 -28.02 9.14
C GLU A 251 -12.48 -27.30 10.09
N THR A 252 -12.68 -25.99 9.97
CA THR A 252 -13.59 -25.23 10.86
C THR A 252 -14.61 -24.33 10.15
N CYS A 253 -14.54 -24.17 8.83
CA CYS A 253 -15.41 -23.26 8.09
C CYS A 253 -16.51 -23.99 7.29
N ASP A 254 -17.53 -24.51 7.98
CA ASP A 254 -18.81 -24.83 7.33
C ASP A 254 -19.55 -23.52 6.98
N LEU A 255 -19.17 -22.93 5.84
CA LEU A 255 -19.82 -21.72 5.30
C LEU A 255 -21.23 -21.96 4.75
N ARG A 256 -21.83 -23.16 4.91
CA ARG A 256 -23.19 -23.46 4.40
C ARG A 256 -24.33 -23.12 5.35
N THR A 257 -24.08 -22.67 6.58
CA THR A 257 -25.17 -22.45 7.56
C THR A 257 -25.43 -21.00 7.98
N ARG A 258 -24.73 -19.99 7.44
CA ARG A 258 -24.96 -18.58 7.81
C ARG A 258 -25.77 -17.72 6.83
N TYR A 259 -26.34 -18.31 5.77
CA TYR A 259 -27.32 -17.63 4.89
C TYR A 259 -28.49 -18.54 4.52
N SER A 260 -29.17 -19.08 5.53
CA SER A 260 -30.48 -19.70 5.37
C SER A 260 -31.33 -19.45 6.61
N THR A 261 -31.86 -18.22 6.67
CA THR A 261 -33.26 -17.82 6.98
C THR A 261 -33.30 -16.31 7.13
#